data_AF-A0A1J3E9P6-F1
#
_entry.id   AF-A0A1J3E9P6-F1
#
_cell.length_a   1.000
_cell.length_b   1.000
_cell.length_c   1.000
_cell.angle_alpha   90.00
_cell.angle_beta   90.00
_cell.angle_gamma   90.00
#
_symmetry.space_group_name_H-M   'P 1'
#
loop_
_entity.id
_entity.type
_entity.pdbx_description
1 polymer ?
#
loop_
_entity_poly.entity_id
_entity_poly.type
_entity_poly.pdbx_seq_one_letter_code
_entity_poly.pdbx_strand_id
1 'polypeptide(L)'
;NLTISSNGSLLLSDGKRGVVWSTRETSTSNGSRAELSDIGNLIVKDNVSGRTIWDSFEHLGDTLLPLSPLTYNLATGEKRVLTSWK
;
A
#
# COMPACT_ATOMS: atom_id res chain seq x y z
N ASN A 1 2.85 5.74 -14.89
CA ASN A 1 3.78 4.59 -14.78
C ASN A 1 3.80 4.15 -13.32
N LEU A 2 3.62 2.86 -13.03
CA LEU A 2 3.63 2.31 -11.67
C LEU A 2 4.87 1.42 -11.52
N THR A 3 5.76 1.76 -10.58
CA THR A 3 7.07 1.10 -10.43
C THR A 3 7.47 0.99 -8.98
N ILE A 4 8.38 0.05 -8.67
CA ILE A 4 9.01 -0.07 -7.36
C ILE A 4 10.37 0.63 -7.41
N SER A 5 10.63 1.54 -6.47
CA SER A 5 11.92 2.19 -6.33
C SER A 5 12.97 1.31 -5.67
N SER A 6 14.24 1.70 -5.80
CA SER A 6 15.37 0.97 -5.19
C SER A 6 15.31 0.84 -3.67
N ASN A 7 14.58 1.74 -2.98
CA ASN A 7 14.32 1.68 -1.54
C ASN A 7 13.03 0.89 -1.18
N GLY A 8 12.45 0.18 -2.15
CA GLY A 8 11.32 -0.71 -1.97
C GLY A 8 9.94 -0.05 -1.90
N SER A 9 9.82 1.27 -2.10
CA SER A 9 8.53 1.97 -2.15
C SER A 9 7.82 1.78 -3.49
N LEU A 10 6.48 1.74 -3.48
CA LEU A 10 5.67 1.76 -4.70
C LEU A 10 5.43 3.22 -5.12
N LEU A 11 5.74 3.54 -6.38
CA LEU A 11 5.68 4.90 -6.93
C LEU A 11 4.74 4.95 -8.13
N LEU A 12 3.85 5.93 -8.14
CA LEU A 12 3.06 6.31 -9.32
C LEU A 12 3.61 7.61 -9.89
N SER A 13 4.00 7.56 -11.16
CA SER A 13 4.52 8.71 -11.89
C SER A 13 3.61 9.12 -13.05
N ASP A 14 3.52 10.42 -13.31
CA ASP A 14 2.80 10.99 -14.44
C ASP A 14 3.55 10.76 -15.79
N GLY A 15 2.99 11.26 -16.89
CA GLY A 15 3.59 11.16 -18.22
C GLY A 15 4.90 11.94 -18.39
N LYS A 16 5.19 12.88 -17.48
CA LYS A 16 6.44 13.67 -17.44
C LYS A 16 7.46 13.09 -16.45
N ARG A 17 7.20 11.91 -15.90
CA ARG A 17 8.02 11.22 -14.88
C ARG A 17 8.05 11.92 -13.51
N GLY A 18 7.13 12.84 -13.24
CA GLY A 18 6.91 13.38 -11.91
C GLY A 18 6.19 12.36 -11.03
N VAL A 19 6.71 12.10 -9.82
CA VAL A 19 6.03 11.22 -8.85
C VAL A 19 4.82 11.96 -8.29
N VAL A 20 3.63 11.39 -8.49
CA VAL A 20 2.35 11.96 -8.04
C VAL A 20 1.79 11.27 -6.80
N TRP A 21 2.23 10.04 -6.52
CA TRP A 21 1.85 9.29 -5.33
C TRP A 21 2.92 8.25 -4.96
N SER A 22 3.07 7.97 -3.66
CA SER A 22 3.93 6.90 -3.16
C SER A 22 3.43 6.34 -1.83
N THR A 23 3.80 5.09 -1.52
CA THR A 23 3.47 4.45 -0.23
C THR A 23 4.25 5.05 0.94
N ARG A 24 5.30 5.83 0.68
CA ARG A 24 6.22 6.46 1.66
C ARG A 24 6.89 5.50 2.67
N GLU A 25 6.60 4.21 2.61
CA GLU A 25 7.30 3.16 3.36
C GLU A 25 8.66 2.86 2.72
N THR A 26 9.72 2.99 3.51
CA THR A 26 11.08 2.64 3.10
C THR A 26 11.46 1.29 3.70
N SER A 27 11.86 0.34 2.87
CA SER A 27 12.50 -0.87 3.35
C SER A 27 14.00 -0.79 3.09
N THR A 28 14.81 -1.28 4.03
CA THR A 28 16.25 -1.47 3.84
C THR A 28 16.56 -2.72 3.02
N SER A 29 15.58 -3.20 2.23
CA SER A 29 15.68 -4.47 1.52
C SER A 29 16.52 -4.36 0.26
N ASN A 30 17.11 -5.49 -0.14
CA ASN A 30 17.74 -5.67 -1.46
C ASN A 30 16.69 -5.87 -2.58
N GLY A 31 15.56 -5.17 -2.49
CA GLY A 31 14.46 -5.19 -3.45
C GLY A 31 13.15 -5.68 -2.88
N SER A 32 12.06 -5.18 -3.45
CA SER A 32 10.70 -5.59 -3.13
C SER A 32 9.92 -5.94 -4.40
N ARG A 33 8.75 -6.54 -4.21
CA ARG A 33 7.80 -6.80 -5.29
C ARG A 33 6.39 -6.43 -4.85
N ALA A 34 5.54 -6.09 -5.81
CA ALA A 34 4.13 -5.85 -5.60
C ALA A 34 3.35 -7.11 -6.01
N GLU A 35 2.40 -7.53 -5.17
CA GLU A 35 1.51 -8.67 -5.43
C GLU A 35 0.06 -8.21 -5.25
N LEU A 36 -0.80 -8.56 -6.20
CA LEU A 36 -2.25 -8.47 -6.00
C LEU A 36 -2.71 -9.86 -5.56
N SER A 37 -3.23 -9.94 -4.34
CA SER A 37 -3.76 -11.20 -3.80
C SER A 37 -5.14 -11.53 -4.36
N ASP A 38 -5.55 -12.79 -4.26
CA ASP A 38 -6.85 -13.27 -4.76
C ASP A 38 -8.06 -12.62 -4.07
N ILE A 39 -7.86 -12.01 -2.90
CA ILE A 39 -8.90 -11.28 -2.16
C ILE A 39 -8.95 -9.79 -2.54
N GLY A 40 -8.14 -9.36 -3.51
CA GLY A 40 -8.09 -7.98 -4.01
C GLY A 40 -7.17 -7.05 -3.21
N ASN A 41 -6.39 -7.56 -2.27
CA ASN A 41 -5.42 -6.75 -1.54
C ASN A 41 -4.12 -6.60 -2.34
N LEU A 42 -3.73 -5.36 -2.65
CA LEU A 42 -2.41 -5.03 -3.21
C LEU A 42 -1.40 -4.87 -2.08
N ILE A 43 -0.35 -5.68 -2.10
CA ILE A 43 0.69 -5.70 -1.08
C ILE A 43 2.07 -5.50 -1.69
N VAL A 44 2.96 -4.84 -0.95
CA VAL A 44 4.39 -4.76 -1.27
C VAL A 44 5.15 -5.63 -0.28
N LYS A 45 5.91 -6.60 -0.77
CA LYS A 45 6.71 -7.52 0.04
C LYS A 45 8.19 -7.33 -0.18
N ASP A 46 8.94 -7.41 0.91
CA ASP A 46 10.39 -7.59 0.85
C ASP A 46 10.72 -8.94 0.19
N ASN A 47 11.65 -8.94 -0.76
CA ASN A 47 12.04 -10.16 -1.44
C ASN A 47 12.88 -11.09 -0.56
N VAL A 48 13.61 -10.55 0.42
CA VAL A 48 14.53 -11.35 1.25
C VAL A 48 13.80 -11.99 2.43
N SER A 49 13.15 -11.16 3.27
CA SER A 49 12.43 -11.65 4.45
C SER A 49 11.02 -12.14 4.16
N GLY A 50 10.45 -11.79 3.00
CA GLY A 50 9.04 -12.06 2.68
C GLY A 50 8.06 -11.19 3.47
N ARG A 51 8.54 -10.28 4.31
CA ARG A 51 7.71 -9.40 5.14
C ARG A 51 6.90 -8.43 4.28
N THR A 52 5.63 -8.24 4.64
CA THR A 52 4.80 -7.16 4.08
C THR A 52 5.32 -5.80 4.56
N ILE A 53 5.68 -4.96 3.59
CA ILE A 53 6.15 -3.58 3.79
C ILE A 53 4.96 -2.62 3.73
N TRP A 54 4.02 -2.86 2.83
CA TRP A 54 2.83 -2.03 2.63
C TRP A 54 1.64 -2.89 2.20
N ASP A 55 0.44 -2.49 2.61
CA ASP A 55 -0.80 -3.22 2.41
C ASP A 55 -1.95 -2.23 2.11
N SER A 56 -2.67 -2.43 0.99
CA SER A 56 -3.75 -1.54 0.57
C SER A 56 -4.98 -1.58 1.48
N PHE A 57 -5.22 -2.68 2.19
CA PHE A 57 -6.36 -2.82 3.11
C PHE A 57 -6.20 -1.97 4.38
N GLU A 58 -5.00 -1.46 4.63
CA GLU A 58 -4.73 -0.48 5.67
C GLU A 58 -5.18 0.95 5.25
N HIS A 59 -5.48 1.16 3.97
CA HIS A 59 -5.81 2.45 3.37
C HIS A 59 -7.07 2.36 2.50
N LEU A 60 -8.22 2.18 3.14
CA LEU A 60 -9.49 1.97 2.44
C LEU A 60 -9.95 3.21 1.64
N GLY A 61 -10.56 2.94 0.47
CA GLY A 61 -11.26 3.93 -0.35
C GLY A 61 -12.73 4.05 0.03
N ASP A 62 -13.62 3.92 -0.95
CA ASP A 62 -15.08 3.97 -0.77
C ASP A 62 -15.73 2.60 -0.55
N THR A 63 -14.99 1.52 -0.83
CA THR A 63 -15.50 0.16 -0.89
C THR A 63 -14.82 -0.71 0.16
N LEU A 64 -15.62 -1.47 0.91
CA LEU A 64 -15.15 -2.54 1.79
C LEU A 64 -15.12 -3.86 1.01
N LEU A 65 -13.93 -4.40 0.77
CA LEU A 65 -13.77 -5.72 0.17
C LEU A 65 -13.89 -6.82 1.24
N PRO A 66 -14.31 -8.05 0.87
CA PRO A 66 -14.28 -9.18 1.79
C PRO A 66 -12.91 -9.30 2.46
N LEU A 67 -12.90 -9.53 3.78
CA LEU A 67 -11.69 -9.70 4.61
C LEU A 67 -10.85 -8.41 4.80
N SER A 68 -11.27 -7.26 4.29
CA SER A 68 -10.63 -5.98 4.62
C SER A 68 -11.06 -5.47 6.01
N PRO A 69 -10.15 -4.91 6.82
CA PRO A 69 -10.43 -4.51 8.20
C PRO A 69 -11.02 -3.10 8.28
N LEU A 70 -12.22 -2.99 8.85
CA LEU A 70 -12.77 -1.72 9.30
C LEU A 70 -12.47 -1.56 10.81
N THR A 71 -11.38 -0.86 11.14
CA THR A 71 -10.85 -0.83 12.51
C THR A 71 -10.63 0.58 13.04
N TYR A 72 -10.66 0.68 14.37
CA TYR A 72 -10.30 1.87 15.11
C TYR A 72 -9.30 1.53 16.19
N ASN A 73 -8.09 2.08 16.10
CA ASN A 73 -7.07 1.91 17.12
C ASN A 73 -7.31 2.91 18.25
N LEU A 74 -7.77 2.43 19.41
CA LEU A 74 -8.08 3.25 20.57
C LEU A 74 -6.83 3.92 21.19
N ALA A 75 -5.66 3.30 21.07
CA ALA A 75 -4.43 3.82 21.65
C ALA A 75 -3.82 4.93 20.81
N THR A 76 -3.84 4.79 19.47
CA THR A 76 -3.25 5.78 18.55
C THR A 76 -4.28 6.77 18.00
N GLY A 77 -5.58 6.47 18.11
CA GLY A 77 -6.66 7.23 17.49
C GLY A 77 -6.78 7.01 15.98
N GLU A 78 -6.00 6.10 15.40
CA GLU A 78 -6.00 5.83 13.96
C GLU A 78 -7.30 5.13 13.53
N LYS A 79 -7.88 5.63 12.43
CA LYS A 79 -9.17 5.19 11.89
C LYS A 79 -8.97 4.62 10.49
N ARG A 80 -9.34 3.36 10.30
CA ARG A 80 -9.47 2.74 8.97
C ARG A 80 -10.94 2.78 8.58
N VAL A 81 -11.28 3.74 7.75
CA VAL A 81 -12.66 4.11 7.42
C VAL A 81 -12.83 4.23 5.92
N LEU A 82 -14.08 4.08 5.48
CA LEU A 82 -14.45 4.33 4.09
C LEU A 82 -14.64 5.83 3.85
N THR A 83 -14.22 6.28 2.68
CA THR A 83 -14.40 7.65 2.19
C THR A 83 -15.13 7.61 0.87
N SER A 84 -16.32 8.25 0.80
CA SER A 84 -17.10 8.30 -0.44
C SER A 84 -16.37 9.07 -1.55
N TRP A 85 -16.73 8.79 -2.79
CA TRP A 85 -16.37 9.65 -3.91
C TRP A 85 -16.98 11.04 -3.74
N LYS A 86 -16.41 12.00 -4.47
CA LYS A 86 -16.93 13.37 -4.57
C LYS A 86 -17.93 13.48 -5.71
#